data_AF-A0A3V3U7A6-F1
#
_entry.id   AF-A0A3V3U7A6-F1
#
_cell.length_a   1.000
_cell.length_b   1.000
_cell.length_c   1.000
_cell.angle_alpha   90.00
_cell.angle_beta   90.00
_cell.angle_gamma   90.00
#
_symmetry.space_group_name_H-M   'P 1'
#
loop_
_entity.id
_entity.type
_entity.pdbx_description
1 polymer ?
#
loop_
_entity_poly.entity_id
_entity_poly.type
_entity_poly.pdbx_seq_one_letter_code
_entity_poly.pdbx_strand_id
1 'polypeptide(L)'
;MAESQPLSVAPEGAEYLRAVLRAPVYEAAQVTPLQKMEKLSSRLDNVILVKREDRQPVHSFKLRGAYAMMAGLTEEQKAHGVITASAGNHAQGVAFSSARLGVKSLIVMPKATADIKVDAVRGFGGEVLLHGANFDEAKAKAIELAQQQGFTWVPPFDHPMVIAGQGTLALELLQQDSHLDRVFVPVGGGGLAAGVAVLIKQLMPQIKVIAVEAEDSACLKAALEAGHPVDLPRVGLFAEGVAVKRIGDETFRLCQEYLDDIITVDSDAICAAMKDLFEDVRAVAEPSGALALAGMKKYIAQHNIRGERLAHVLSGANVNFHGLRYVSERCELGEQREALLAVTIPEEKGSFLKFCQLLGGRMVTEFNYRFADAKNACIFVGVRVSQGLEERKEIITQLCDGGYSVVDLSDDEMAKLHVRYMVGGRPSKPLQERLYSFEFPESPGALLKFLHTLGTHWNISLFHYRSHGTDYGRVLAAFELGDHEPDFETRLHELGYECHDESNNPAFRFFLAG
;
A
#
# COMPACT_ATOMS: atom_id res chain seq x y z
N MET A 1 -37.30 -24.00 -1.01
CA MET A 1 -35.94 -24.28 -0.49
C MET A 1 -36.12 -25.02 0.83
N ALA A 2 -35.34 -26.08 1.10
CA ALA A 2 -35.39 -26.72 2.41
C ALA A 2 -35.04 -25.68 3.48
N GLU A 3 -35.88 -25.56 4.53
CA GLU A 3 -35.72 -24.56 5.58
C GLU A 3 -34.28 -24.56 6.11
N SER A 4 -33.60 -23.41 6.02
CA SER A 4 -32.26 -23.25 6.60
C SER A 4 -32.43 -23.30 8.12
N GLN A 5 -32.07 -24.42 8.74
CA GLN A 5 -31.93 -24.47 10.19
C GLN A 5 -30.93 -23.40 10.63
N PRO A 6 -31.30 -22.50 11.56
CA PRO A 6 -30.38 -21.49 12.05
C PRO A 6 -29.19 -22.16 12.72
N LEU A 7 -28.00 -21.58 12.54
CA LEU A 7 -26.80 -21.97 13.29
C LEU A 7 -27.07 -21.82 14.79
N SER A 8 -26.53 -22.74 15.60
CA SER A 8 -26.63 -22.63 17.05
C SER A 8 -25.87 -21.40 17.57
N VAL A 9 -26.07 -21.05 18.85
CA VAL A 9 -25.43 -19.88 19.49
C VAL A 9 -23.90 -19.98 19.49
N ALA A 10 -23.36 -21.20 19.57
CA ALA A 10 -21.94 -21.49 19.47
C ALA A 10 -21.75 -22.69 18.52
N PRO A 11 -21.69 -22.47 17.20
CA PRO A 11 -21.69 -23.57 16.25
C PRO A 11 -20.43 -24.42 16.32
N GLU A 12 -20.61 -25.73 16.27
CA GLU A 12 -19.52 -26.68 16.16
C GLU A 12 -18.94 -26.71 14.73
N GLY A 13 -17.74 -27.29 14.57
CA GLY A 13 -17.07 -27.36 13.26
C GLY A 13 -17.92 -28.00 12.15
N ALA A 14 -18.69 -29.04 12.47
CA ALA A 14 -19.59 -29.68 11.50
C ALA A 14 -20.80 -28.80 11.12
N GLU A 15 -21.30 -27.96 12.03
CA GLU A 15 -22.34 -26.98 11.75
C GLU A 15 -21.83 -25.90 10.80
N TYR A 16 -20.60 -25.41 11.03
CA TYR A 16 -19.93 -24.48 10.10
C TYR A 16 -19.72 -25.11 8.72
N LEU A 17 -19.23 -26.34 8.64
CA LEU A 17 -19.08 -27.05 7.36
C LEU A 17 -20.42 -27.13 6.61
N ARG A 18 -21.51 -27.49 7.30
CA ARG A 18 -22.85 -27.53 6.70
C ARG A 18 -23.32 -26.16 6.23
N ALA A 19 -23.11 -25.12 7.03
CA ALA A 19 -23.50 -23.75 6.69
C ALA A 19 -22.71 -23.22 5.49
N VAL A 20 -21.40 -23.50 5.42
CA VAL A 20 -20.56 -23.13 4.27
C VAL A 20 -21.07 -23.79 2.99
N LEU A 21 -21.37 -25.09 3.02
CA LEU A 21 -21.88 -25.83 1.85
C LEU A 21 -23.28 -25.38 1.40
N ARG A 22 -24.08 -24.82 2.31
CA ARG A 22 -25.44 -24.33 2.03
C ARG A 22 -25.50 -22.82 1.73
N ALA A 23 -24.41 -22.09 1.92
CA ALA A 23 -24.40 -20.63 1.78
C ALA A 23 -24.63 -20.24 0.30
N PRO A 24 -25.64 -19.41 -0.01
CA PRO A 24 -25.99 -19.05 -1.39
C PRO A 24 -25.07 -17.96 -1.97
N VAL A 25 -23.77 -17.96 -1.62
CA VAL A 25 -22.86 -16.86 -1.96
C VAL A 25 -22.74 -16.62 -3.47
N TYR A 26 -22.88 -17.65 -4.29
CA TYR A 26 -22.68 -17.59 -5.74
C TYR A 26 -23.83 -16.92 -6.51
N GLU A 27 -24.92 -16.53 -5.85
CA GLU A 27 -25.95 -15.67 -6.45
C GLU A 27 -25.48 -14.22 -6.64
N ALA A 28 -24.43 -13.83 -5.91
CA ALA A 28 -23.82 -12.49 -5.92
C ALA A 28 -22.30 -12.50 -6.11
N ALA A 29 -21.59 -13.43 -5.44
CA ALA A 29 -20.15 -13.60 -5.55
C ALA A 29 -19.80 -14.55 -6.71
N GLN A 30 -18.52 -14.60 -7.07
CA GLN A 30 -18.00 -15.54 -8.06
C GLN A 30 -16.84 -16.36 -7.49
N VAL A 31 -16.61 -17.54 -8.07
CA VAL A 31 -15.40 -18.33 -7.80
C VAL A 31 -14.21 -17.52 -8.28
N THR A 32 -13.26 -17.25 -7.39
CA THR A 32 -12.11 -16.40 -7.73
C THR A 32 -10.91 -17.23 -8.15
N PRO A 33 -10.06 -16.73 -9.06
CA PRO A 33 -8.86 -17.46 -9.47
C PRO A 33 -7.90 -17.76 -8.31
N LEU A 34 -7.33 -18.95 -8.30
CA LEU A 34 -6.09 -19.28 -7.58
C LEU A 34 -4.96 -19.31 -8.60
N GLN A 35 -4.08 -18.30 -8.57
CA GLN A 35 -3.05 -18.11 -9.59
C GLN A 35 -1.67 -18.29 -8.98
N LYS A 36 -0.74 -18.91 -9.71
CA LYS A 36 0.66 -18.99 -9.29
C LYS A 36 1.37 -17.66 -9.54
N MET A 37 2.15 -17.23 -8.56
CA MET A 37 3.07 -16.09 -8.65
C MET A 37 4.43 -16.61 -9.12
N GLU A 38 4.71 -16.57 -10.43
CA GLU A 38 5.87 -17.26 -11.04
C GLU A 38 7.21 -16.70 -10.56
N LYS A 39 7.38 -15.37 -10.59
CA LYS A 39 8.63 -14.72 -10.15
C LYS A 39 8.88 -14.97 -8.67
N LEU A 40 7.83 -14.81 -7.86
CA LEU A 40 7.96 -14.97 -6.42
C LEU A 40 8.20 -16.43 -6.02
N SER A 41 7.53 -17.36 -6.71
CA SER A 41 7.75 -18.80 -6.54
C SER A 41 9.21 -19.17 -6.80
N SER A 42 9.75 -18.72 -7.93
CA SER A 42 11.15 -18.97 -8.29
C SER A 42 12.12 -18.32 -7.30
N ARG A 43 11.81 -17.11 -6.80
CA ARG A 43 12.67 -16.37 -5.87
C ARG A 43 12.74 -17.02 -4.49
N LEU A 44 11.63 -17.59 -4.02
CA LEU A 44 11.52 -18.15 -2.67
C LEU A 44 11.65 -19.67 -2.62
N ASP A 45 11.90 -20.34 -3.75
CA ASP A 45 12.03 -21.80 -3.83
C ASP A 45 10.81 -22.55 -3.27
N ASN A 46 9.61 -22.06 -3.58
CA ASN A 46 8.32 -22.60 -3.16
C ASN A 46 7.28 -22.33 -4.26
N VAL A 47 6.17 -23.08 -4.30
CA VAL A 47 5.02 -22.72 -5.15
C VAL A 47 4.15 -21.73 -4.40
N ILE A 48 4.17 -20.47 -4.83
CA ILE A 48 3.40 -19.39 -4.23
C ILE A 48 2.13 -19.13 -5.04
N LEU A 49 0.99 -19.22 -4.39
CA LEU A 49 -0.33 -19.08 -4.99
C LEU A 49 -1.08 -17.90 -4.36
N VAL A 50 -1.80 -17.14 -5.18
CA VAL A 50 -2.65 -16.04 -4.75
C VAL A 50 -4.11 -16.33 -5.06
N LYS A 51 -4.96 -16.28 -4.03
CA LYS A 51 -6.42 -16.35 -4.14
C LYS A 51 -6.98 -14.94 -4.37
N ARG A 52 -7.46 -14.68 -5.59
CA ARG A 52 -7.76 -13.34 -6.16
C ARG A 52 -9.16 -12.81 -5.77
N GLU A 53 -9.40 -12.56 -4.49
CA GLU A 53 -10.69 -12.00 -4.02
C GLU A 53 -10.91 -10.52 -4.42
N ASP A 54 -9.89 -9.83 -4.91
CA ASP A 54 -10.02 -8.55 -5.61
C ASP A 54 -10.94 -8.60 -6.84
N ARG A 55 -11.15 -9.79 -7.40
CA ARG A 55 -12.00 -9.95 -8.58
C ARG A 55 -13.48 -10.00 -8.26
N GLN A 56 -13.90 -10.00 -7.00
CA GLN A 56 -15.32 -9.88 -6.68
C GLN A 56 -15.89 -8.56 -7.24
N PRO A 57 -17.21 -8.46 -7.50
CA PRO A 57 -17.83 -7.23 -7.99
C PRO A 57 -17.62 -5.99 -7.11
N VAL A 58 -17.41 -6.21 -5.81
CA VAL A 58 -17.11 -5.16 -4.80
C VAL A 58 -15.62 -5.11 -4.43
N HIS A 59 -14.78 -5.73 -5.27
CA HIS A 59 -13.32 -5.75 -5.17
C HIS A 59 -12.75 -6.30 -3.85
N SER A 60 -13.53 -7.11 -3.12
CA SER A 60 -13.09 -7.76 -1.90
C SER A 60 -13.99 -8.95 -1.52
N PHE A 61 -13.49 -9.81 -0.63
CA PHE A 61 -14.20 -11.00 -0.15
C PHE A 61 -15.46 -10.68 0.69
N LYS A 62 -15.63 -9.44 1.16
CA LYS A 62 -16.69 -9.06 2.12
C LYS A 62 -18.10 -9.33 1.62
N LEU A 63 -18.28 -9.40 0.30
CA LEU A 63 -19.53 -9.79 -0.35
C LEU A 63 -20.04 -11.16 0.13
N ARG A 64 -19.14 -12.13 0.34
CA ARG A 64 -19.52 -13.51 0.66
C ARG A 64 -20.27 -13.60 1.98
N GLY A 65 -19.66 -13.10 3.06
CA GLY A 65 -20.29 -13.11 4.39
C GLY A 65 -21.51 -12.20 4.51
N ALA A 66 -21.49 -11.02 3.89
CA ALA A 66 -22.65 -10.14 3.86
C ALA A 66 -23.83 -10.82 3.18
N TYR A 67 -23.61 -11.40 2.00
CA TYR A 67 -24.66 -12.08 1.24
C TYR A 67 -25.17 -13.34 1.96
N ALA A 68 -24.28 -14.18 2.49
CA ALA A 68 -24.65 -15.39 3.20
C ALA A 68 -25.57 -15.12 4.41
N MET A 69 -25.29 -14.06 5.16
CA MET A 69 -26.16 -13.64 6.27
C MET A 69 -27.47 -13.05 5.75
N MET A 70 -27.41 -12.13 4.78
CA MET A 70 -28.58 -11.37 4.33
C MET A 70 -29.59 -12.23 3.55
N ALA A 71 -29.11 -13.20 2.78
CA ALA A 71 -29.97 -14.15 2.06
C ALA A 71 -30.75 -15.07 3.02
N GLY A 72 -30.20 -15.33 4.21
CA GLY A 72 -30.82 -16.12 5.26
C GLY A 72 -31.78 -15.34 6.17
N LEU A 73 -32.02 -14.06 5.93
CA LEU A 73 -32.98 -13.25 6.70
C LEU A 73 -34.42 -13.70 6.46
N THR A 74 -35.26 -13.57 7.48
CA THR A 74 -36.70 -13.79 7.35
C THR A 74 -37.36 -12.70 6.50
N GLU A 75 -38.54 -12.97 5.95
CA GLU A 75 -39.28 -11.96 5.19
C GLU A 75 -39.63 -10.72 6.03
N GLU A 76 -39.88 -10.90 7.33
CA GLU A 76 -40.10 -9.78 8.27
C GLU A 76 -38.83 -8.93 8.41
N GLN A 77 -37.66 -9.55 8.59
CA GLN A 77 -36.38 -8.83 8.68
C GLN A 77 -36.07 -8.10 7.37
N LYS A 78 -36.31 -8.73 6.22
CA LYS A 78 -36.13 -8.12 4.90
C LYS A 78 -37.06 -6.92 4.69
N ALA A 79 -38.30 -7.00 5.16
CA ALA A 79 -39.27 -5.91 5.05
C ALA A 79 -38.86 -4.67 5.86
N HIS A 80 -38.27 -4.86 7.05
CA HIS A 80 -37.72 -3.76 7.86
C HIS A 80 -36.40 -3.21 7.30
N GLY A 81 -35.66 -4.02 6.54
CA GLY A 81 -34.38 -3.66 5.94
C GLY A 81 -33.19 -3.94 6.86
N VAL A 82 -32.00 -3.65 6.35
CA VAL A 82 -30.73 -3.89 7.04
C VAL A 82 -29.96 -2.60 7.30
N ILE A 83 -29.10 -2.64 8.31
CA ILE A 83 -28.23 -1.52 8.65
C ILE A 83 -26.82 -1.99 9.01
N THR A 84 -25.82 -1.20 8.64
CA THR A 84 -24.44 -1.40 9.11
C THR A 84 -23.73 -0.07 9.25
N ALA A 85 -22.58 -0.07 9.93
CA ALA A 85 -21.65 1.06 9.94
C ALA A 85 -20.32 0.64 9.34
N SER A 86 -19.93 1.26 8.24
CA SER A 86 -18.64 1.07 7.57
C SER A 86 -18.49 2.11 6.45
N ALA A 87 -17.26 2.56 6.21
CA ALA A 87 -16.92 3.43 5.08
C ALA A 87 -16.07 2.71 4.02
N GLY A 88 -16.00 1.37 4.04
CA GLY A 88 -15.07 0.61 3.19
C GLY A 88 -15.68 -0.69 2.63
N ASN A 89 -14.85 -1.72 2.50
CA ASN A 89 -15.17 -2.99 1.83
C ASN A 89 -16.47 -3.65 2.34
N HIS A 90 -16.75 -3.57 3.65
CA HIS A 90 -17.98 -4.12 4.21
C HIS A 90 -19.23 -3.38 3.75
N ALA A 91 -19.19 -2.04 3.72
CA ALA A 91 -20.30 -1.24 3.24
C ALA A 91 -20.67 -1.55 1.79
N GLN A 92 -19.67 -1.70 0.93
CA GLN A 92 -19.89 -2.10 -0.47
C GLN A 92 -20.48 -3.52 -0.56
N GLY A 93 -20.00 -4.46 0.25
CA GLY A 93 -20.55 -5.82 0.32
C GLY A 93 -22.03 -5.85 0.74
N VAL A 94 -22.41 -5.07 1.76
CA VAL A 94 -23.80 -4.96 2.21
C VAL A 94 -24.68 -4.27 1.17
N ALA A 95 -24.21 -3.16 0.58
CA ALA A 95 -24.96 -2.43 -0.45
C ALA A 95 -25.21 -3.27 -1.71
N PHE A 96 -24.20 -3.99 -2.19
CA PHE A 96 -24.37 -4.90 -3.33
C PHE A 96 -25.35 -6.04 -2.98
N SER A 97 -25.21 -6.62 -1.79
CA SER A 97 -26.08 -7.71 -1.34
C SER A 97 -27.54 -7.26 -1.20
N SER A 98 -27.77 -6.06 -0.67
CA SER A 98 -29.10 -5.50 -0.45
C SER A 98 -29.82 -5.24 -1.78
N ALA A 99 -29.14 -4.61 -2.74
CA ALA A 99 -29.66 -4.39 -4.08
C ALA A 99 -30.00 -5.72 -4.79
N ARG A 100 -29.13 -6.73 -4.66
CA ARG A 100 -29.33 -8.05 -5.27
C ARG A 100 -30.51 -8.81 -4.67
N LEU A 101 -30.76 -8.66 -3.37
CA LEU A 101 -31.86 -9.32 -2.64
C LEU A 101 -33.16 -8.51 -2.64
N GLY A 102 -33.16 -7.28 -3.15
CA GLY A 102 -34.31 -6.37 -3.10
C GLY A 102 -34.63 -5.89 -1.67
N VAL A 103 -33.63 -5.84 -0.79
CA VAL A 103 -33.75 -5.42 0.61
C VAL A 103 -33.22 -3.99 0.75
N LYS A 104 -33.90 -3.14 1.51
CA LYS A 104 -33.38 -1.79 1.80
C LYS A 104 -32.16 -1.89 2.72
N SER A 105 -31.11 -1.13 2.43
CA SER A 105 -29.93 -1.05 3.30
C SER A 105 -29.57 0.38 3.62
N LEU A 106 -29.41 0.66 4.92
CA LEU A 106 -28.85 1.90 5.42
C LEU A 106 -27.39 1.69 5.86
N ILE A 107 -26.48 2.48 5.30
CA ILE A 107 -25.06 2.44 5.61
C ILE A 107 -24.68 3.72 6.34
N VAL A 108 -24.31 3.62 7.61
CA VAL A 108 -23.89 4.77 8.39
C VAL A 108 -22.37 4.97 8.27
N MET A 109 -21.95 6.16 7.89
CA MET A 109 -20.54 6.52 7.73
C MET A 109 -20.19 7.81 8.45
N PRO A 110 -18.95 8.02 8.90
CA PRO A 110 -18.50 9.30 9.44
C PRO A 110 -18.72 10.45 8.44
N LYS A 111 -18.99 11.67 8.94
CA LYS A 111 -19.20 12.86 8.09
C LYS A 111 -17.99 13.21 7.21
N ALA A 112 -16.79 12.90 7.68
CA ALA A 112 -15.54 13.16 6.95
C ALA A 112 -15.16 12.05 5.95
N THR A 113 -16.07 11.11 5.67
CA THR A 113 -15.82 10.05 4.69
C THR A 113 -15.68 10.66 3.29
N ALA A 114 -14.60 10.33 2.59
CA ALA A 114 -14.35 10.83 1.24
C ALA A 114 -15.49 10.47 0.27
N ASP A 115 -15.85 11.40 -0.62
CA ASP A 115 -16.97 11.27 -1.55
C ASP A 115 -16.87 9.98 -2.40
N ILE A 116 -15.66 9.60 -2.84
CA ILE A 116 -15.45 8.37 -3.61
C ILE A 116 -15.93 7.11 -2.88
N LYS A 117 -15.79 7.04 -1.55
CA LYS A 117 -16.25 5.90 -0.74
C LYS A 117 -17.76 5.93 -0.55
N VAL A 118 -18.34 7.13 -0.41
CA VAL A 118 -19.79 7.35 -0.31
C VAL A 118 -20.48 6.97 -1.61
N ASP A 119 -19.95 7.46 -2.73
CA ASP A 119 -20.52 7.26 -4.06
C ASP A 119 -20.39 5.81 -4.54
N ALA A 120 -19.32 5.10 -4.16
CA ALA A 120 -19.22 3.66 -4.41
C ALA A 120 -20.39 2.89 -3.76
N VAL A 121 -20.74 3.22 -2.52
CA VAL A 121 -21.84 2.57 -1.80
C VAL A 121 -23.20 2.93 -2.39
N ARG A 122 -23.41 4.21 -2.75
CA ARG A 122 -24.62 4.64 -3.48
C ARG A 122 -24.73 3.95 -4.84
N GLY A 123 -23.62 3.81 -5.56
CA GLY A 123 -23.53 3.15 -6.85
C GLY A 123 -23.93 1.67 -6.81
N PHE A 124 -23.67 1.00 -5.68
CA PHE A 124 -24.15 -0.36 -5.44
C PHE A 124 -25.61 -0.44 -4.95
N GLY A 125 -26.29 0.69 -4.72
CA GLY A 125 -27.69 0.76 -4.32
C GLY A 125 -27.94 0.93 -2.82
N GLY A 126 -26.89 1.18 -2.03
CA GLY A 126 -27.02 1.43 -0.59
C GLY A 126 -27.43 2.88 -0.28
N GLU A 127 -28.35 3.08 0.67
CA GLU A 127 -28.64 4.40 1.23
C GLU A 127 -27.54 4.76 2.23
N VAL A 128 -26.99 5.97 2.14
CA VAL A 128 -25.89 6.42 3.02
C VAL A 128 -26.37 7.50 3.98
N LEU A 129 -26.09 7.30 5.27
CA LEU A 129 -26.26 8.32 6.32
C LEU A 129 -24.89 8.77 6.83
N LEU A 130 -24.53 10.03 6.56
CA LEU A 130 -23.32 10.63 7.10
C LEU A 130 -23.57 11.14 8.53
N HIS A 131 -23.01 10.45 9.53
CA HIS A 131 -23.18 10.75 10.95
C HIS A 131 -21.91 10.48 11.75
N GLY A 132 -21.66 11.31 12.76
CA GLY A 132 -20.50 11.19 13.65
C GLY A 132 -19.20 11.76 13.05
N ALA A 133 -18.26 12.06 13.93
CA ALA A 133 -16.91 12.51 13.58
C ALA A 133 -15.96 11.34 13.26
N ASN A 134 -16.24 10.15 13.80
CA ASN A 134 -15.42 8.95 13.69
C ASN A 134 -16.29 7.69 13.51
N PHE A 135 -15.63 6.55 13.30
CA PHE A 135 -16.30 5.26 13.09
C PHE A 135 -17.15 4.83 14.29
N ASP A 136 -16.70 5.06 15.52
CA ASP A 136 -17.41 4.64 16.73
C ASP A 136 -18.73 5.39 16.90
N GLU A 137 -18.75 6.69 16.62
CA GLU A 137 -19.98 7.51 16.60
C GLU A 137 -20.94 7.07 15.49
N ALA A 138 -20.43 6.79 14.29
CA ALA A 138 -21.24 6.26 13.19
C ALA A 138 -21.86 4.90 13.54
N LYS A 139 -21.07 4.01 14.17
CA LYS A 139 -21.51 2.69 14.66
C LYS A 139 -22.55 2.82 15.76
N ALA A 140 -22.34 3.69 16.74
CA ALA A 140 -23.32 3.94 17.80
C ALA A 140 -24.66 4.40 17.21
N LYS A 141 -24.63 5.31 16.22
CA LYS A 141 -25.86 5.74 15.54
C LYS A 141 -26.53 4.62 14.75
N ALA A 142 -25.76 3.76 14.08
CA ALA A 142 -26.31 2.61 13.38
C ALA A 142 -27.01 1.63 14.34
N ILE A 143 -26.42 1.36 15.50
CA ILE A 143 -27.03 0.49 16.52
C ILE A 143 -28.30 1.13 17.09
N GLU A 144 -28.27 2.44 17.37
CA GLU A 144 -29.44 3.19 17.84
C GLU A 144 -30.59 3.10 16.83
N LEU A 145 -30.32 3.34 15.55
CA LEU A 145 -31.32 3.26 14.48
C LEU A 145 -31.83 1.85 14.26
N ALA A 146 -30.98 0.83 14.41
CA ALA A 146 -31.39 -0.58 14.36
C ALA A 146 -32.47 -0.87 15.41
N GLN A 147 -32.25 -0.42 16.65
CA GLN A 147 -33.19 -0.62 17.76
C GLN A 147 -34.48 0.19 17.59
N GLN A 148 -34.40 1.43 17.11
CA GLN A 148 -35.55 2.32 16.98
C GLN A 148 -36.44 2.00 15.78
N GLN A 149 -35.85 1.63 14.64
CA GLN A 149 -36.56 1.45 13.36
C GLN A 149 -36.71 -0.01 12.96
N GLY A 150 -36.17 -0.95 13.74
CA GLY A 150 -36.28 -2.39 13.48
C GLY A 150 -35.35 -2.90 12.38
N PHE A 151 -34.36 -2.13 11.93
CA PHE A 151 -33.38 -2.61 10.96
C PHE A 151 -32.58 -3.78 11.54
N THR A 152 -32.28 -4.76 10.68
CA THR A 152 -31.38 -5.86 11.06
C THR A 152 -29.92 -5.42 10.92
N TRP A 153 -29.16 -5.49 12.01
CA TRP A 153 -27.73 -5.20 12.00
C TRP A 153 -26.95 -6.27 11.22
N VAL A 154 -26.14 -5.84 10.25
CA VAL A 154 -25.23 -6.73 9.48
C VAL A 154 -23.78 -6.49 9.92
N PRO A 155 -23.21 -7.35 10.79
CA PRO A 155 -21.86 -7.20 11.30
C PRO A 155 -20.79 -7.45 10.23
N PRO A 156 -19.62 -6.79 10.36
CA PRO A 156 -18.51 -6.92 9.42
C PRO A 156 -17.71 -8.23 9.51
N PHE A 157 -17.86 -8.99 10.60
CA PHE A 157 -17.14 -10.24 10.83
C PHE A 157 -17.76 -11.15 11.91
N ASP A 158 -18.18 -10.59 13.05
CA ASP A 158 -18.53 -11.38 14.25
C ASP A 158 -19.96 -11.92 14.21
N HIS A 159 -20.20 -12.87 13.30
CA HIS A 159 -21.48 -13.54 13.19
C HIS A 159 -21.33 -14.91 12.51
N PRO A 160 -21.95 -15.98 13.02
CA PRO A 160 -21.83 -17.32 12.47
C PRO A 160 -22.07 -17.43 10.96
N MET A 161 -23.14 -16.83 10.43
CA MET A 161 -23.41 -16.85 8.98
C MET A 161 -22.42 -16.00 8.17
N VAL A 162 -21.87 -14.93 8.74
CA VAL A 162 -20.83 -14.14 8.06
C VAL A 162 -19.57 -14.98 7.95
N ILE A 163 -19.16 -15.63 9.04
CA ILE A 163 -18.00 -16.54 9.09
C ILE A 163 -18.18 -17.71 8.11
N ALA A 164 -19.35 -18.35 8.09
CA ALA A 164 -19.66 -19.42 7.14
C ALA A 164 -19.62 -18.93 5.68
N GLY A 165 -20.14 -17.73 5.40
CA GLY A 165 -20.00 -17.11 4.09
C GLY A 165 -18.53 -16.91 3.70
N GLN A 166 -17.68 -16.45 4.61
CA GLN A 166 -16.24 -16.32 4.33
C GLN A 166 -15.56 -17.67 4.11
N GLY A 167 -16.00 -18.72 4.82
CA GLY A 167 -15.49 -20.09 4.66
C GLY A 167 -15.67 -20.64 3.24
N THR A 168 -16.63 -20.12 2.45
CA THR A 168 -16.77 -20.50 1.03
C THR A 168 -15.50 -20.26 0.21
N LEU A 169 -14.66 -19.31 0.61
CA LEU A 169 -13.34 -19.11 0.01
C LEU A 169 -12.45 -20.34 0.18
N ALA A 170 -12.42 -20.94 1.37
CA ALA A 170 -11.63 -22.14 1.63
C ALA A 170 -12.17 -23.35 0.86
N LEU A 171 -13.49 -23.43 0.64
CA LEU A 171 -14.08 -24.48 -0.17
C LEU A 171 -13.52 -24.43 -1.60
N GLU A 172 -13.51 -23.24 -2.19
CA GLU A 172 -12.91 -23.03 -3.51
C GLU A 172 -11.41 -23.33 -3.50
N LEU A 173 -10.70 -22.90 -2.45
CA LEU A 173 -9.25 -23.06 -2.34
C LEU A 173 -8.85 -24.55 -2.39
N LEU A 174 -9.52 -25.39 -1.60
CA LEU A 174 -9.27 -26.85 -1.58
C LEU A 174 -9.71 -27.55 -2.87
N GLN A 175 -10.75 -27.04 -3.54
CA GLN A 175 -11.16 -27.56 -4.86
C GLN A 175 -10.19 -27.17 -5.98
N GLN A 176 -9.51 -26.03 -5.84
CA GLN A 176 -8.55 -25.52 -6.83
C GLN A 176 -7.15 -26.12 -6.64
N ASP A 177 -6.72 -26.37 -5.40
CA ASP A 177 -5.46 -27.03 -5.09
C ASP A 177 -5.55 -27.74 -3.73
N SER A 178 -5.65 -29.08 -3.75
CA SER A 178 -5.68 -29.91 -2.55
C SER A 178 -4.29 -30.32 -2.05
N HIS A 179 -3.22 -29.93 -2.73
CA HIS A 179 -1.84 -30.20 -2.34
C HIS A 179 -1.21 -29.06 -1.54
N LEU A 180 -1.99 -28.07 -1.11
CA LEU A 180 -1.52 -26.95 -0.30
C LEU A 180 -0.94 -27.44 1.03
N ASP A 181 0.23 -26.92 1.40
CA ASP A 181 0.85 -27.18 2.69
C ASP A 181 0.44 -26.12 3.72
N ARG A 182 0.38 -24.84 3.30
CA ARG A 182 0.03 -23.71 4.17
C ARG A 182 -0.82 -22.66 3.48
N VAL A 183 -1.73 -22.05 4.25
CA VAL A 183 -2.60 -20.96 3.83
C VAL A 183 -2.42 -19.77 4.77
N PHE A 184 -2.10 -18.61 4.20
CA PHE A 184 -1.91 -17.35 4.91
C PHE A 184 -3.14 -16.47 4.75
N VAL A 185 -3.73 -16.04 5.86
CA VAL A 185 -5.02 -15.34 5.89
C VAL A 185 -4.88 -14.01 6.63
N PRO A 186 -5.29 -12.88 6.02
CA PRO A 186 -5.21 -11.60 6.71
C PRO A 186 -6.27 -11.50 7.81
N VAL A 187 -5.90 -10.92 8.95
CA VAL A 187 -6.76 -10.79 10.11
C VAL A 187 -6.97 -9.31 10.45
N GLY A 188 -8.24 -8.90 10.42
CA GLY A 188 -8.76 -7.74 11.14
C GLY A 188 -9.64 -8.24 12.28
N GLY A 189 -10.96 -8.21 12.13
CA GLY A 189 -11.89 -8.78 13.12
C GLY A 189 -11.98 -10.32 13.12
N GLY A 190 -11.11 -11.03 12.39
CA GLY A 190 -11.03 -12.50 12.41
C GLY A 190 -12.06 -13.28 11.56
N GLY A 191 -13.09 -12.66 10.99
CA GLY A 191 -14.16 -13.39 10.28
C GLY A 191 -13.69 -14.23 9.09
N LEU A 192 -12.70 -13.74 8.33
CA LEU A 192 -12.10 -14.50 7.23
C LEU A 192 -11.26 -15.67 7.74
N ALA A 193 -10.34 -15.41 8.68
CA ALA A 193 -9.47 -16.44 9.26
C ALA A 193 -10.28 -17.54 9.95
N ALA A 194 -11.29 -17.19 10.75
CA ALA A 194 -12.17 -18.15 11.39
C ALA A 194 -12.90 -19.05 10.37
N GLY A 195 -13.48 -18.45 9.32
CA GLY A 195 -14.21 -19.21 8.29
C GLY A 195 -13.29 -20.11 7.46
N VAL A 196 -12.09 -19.63 7.12
CA VAL A 196 -11.09 -20.42 6.39
C VAL A 196 -10.54 -21.54 7.26
N ALA A 197 -10.15 -21.25 8.51
CA ALA A 197 -9.57 -22.21 9.42
C ALA A 197 -10.55 -23.34 9.74
N VAL A 198 -11.79 -23.02 10.14
CA VAL A 198 -12.76 -24.07 10.49
C VAL A 198 -13.02 -25.00 9.30
N LEU A 199 -13.16 -24.48 8.08
CA LEU A 199 -13.42 -25.33 6.93
C LEU A 199 -12.21 -26.20 6.56
N ILE A 200 -11.01 -25.61 6.53
CA ILE A 200 -9.78 -26.35 6.22
C ILE A 200 -9.57 -27.46 7.26
N LYS A 201 -9.72 -27.17 8.55
CA LYS A 201 -9.51 -28.17 9.61
C LYS A 201 -10.53 -29.30 9.60
N GLN A 202 -11.76 -29.04 9.13
CA GLN A 202 -12.77 -30.10 8.96
C GLN A 202 -12.52 -31.01 7.76
N LEU A 203 -11.88 -30.50 6.69
CA LEU A 203 -11.71 -31.25 5.43
C LEU A 203 -10.29 -31.82 5.25
N MET A 204 -9.26 -31.02 5.55
CA MET A 204 -7.85 -31.33 5.35
C MET A 204 -7.02 -30.77 6.52
N PRO A 205 -7.10 -31.39 7.71
CA PRO A 205 -6.50 -30.87 8.95
C PRO A 205 -4.97 -30.71 8.91
N GLN A 206 -4.29 -31.40 7.99
CA GLN A 206 -2.84 -31.30 7.76
C GLN A 206 -2.40 -29.95 7.18
N ILE A 207 -3.30 -29.22 6.52
CA ILE A 207 -2.98 -27.90 5.96
C ILE A 207 -2.87 -26.91 7.11
N LYS A 208 -1.75 -26.18 7.18
CA LYS A 208 -1.55 -25.15 8.21
C LYS A 208 -2.23 -23.85 7.80
N VAL A 209 -2.96 -23.23 8.71
CA VAL A 209 -3.61 -21.93 8.52
C VAL A 209 -2.94 -20.91 9.43
N ILE A 210 -2.27 -19.94 8.82
CA ILE A 210 -1.48 -18.92 9.51
C ILE A 210 -2.21 -17.58 9.39
N ALA A 211 -2.53 -17.00 10.53
CA ALA A 211 -3.06 -15.66 10.61
C ALA A 211 -1.95 -14.62 10.35
N VAL A 212 -2.27 -13.58 9.60
CA VAL A 212 -1.36 -12.45 9.35
C VAL A 212 -2.01 -11.15 9.77
N GLU A 213 -1.37 -10.43 10.69
CA GLU A 213 -1.81 -9.13 11.20
C GLU A 213 -0.83 -8.00 10.86
N ALA A 214 -1.34 -6.78 10.75
CA ALA A 214 -0.49 -5.60 10.77
C ALA A 214 0.02 -5.38 12.20
N GLU A 215 1.30 -5.07 12.36
CA GLU A 215 1.95 -4.90 13.67
C GLU A 215 1.28 -3.80 14.51
N ASP A 216 0.80 -2.75 13.86
CA ASP A 216 0.10 -1.63 14.49
C ASP A 216 -1.38 -1.91 14.81
N SER A 217 -1.91 -3.08 14.41
CA SER A 217 -3.31 -3.46 14.53
C SER A 217 -3.50 -4.94 14.91
N ALA A 218 -2.53 -5.51 15.65
CA ALA A 218 -2.46 -6.94 15.96
C ALA A 218 -3.40 -7.38 17.10
N CYS A 219 -4.71 -7.31 16.85
CA CYS A 219 -5.74 -7.57 17.85
C CYS A 219 -5.91 -9.05 18.20
N LEU A 220 -5.73 -9.97 17.26
CA LEU A 220 -5.75 -11.42 17.51
C LEU A 220 -4.53 -11.82 18.33
N LYS A 221 -3.32 -11.32 18.00
CA LYS A 221 -2.12 -11.62 18.78
C LYS A 221 -2.30 -11.20 20.24
N ALA A 222 -2.75 -9.97 20.46
CA ALA A 222 -3.00 -9.46 21.81
C ALA A 222 -4.07 -10.30 22.56
N ALA A 223 -5.13 -10.73 21.86
CA ALA A 223 -6.16 -11.58 22.45
C ALA A 223 -5.67 -13.00 22.78
N LEU A 224 -4.82 -13.59 21.93
CA LEU A 224 -4.21 -14.89 22.16
C LEU A 224 -3.27 -14.87 23.36
N GLU A 225 -2.45 -13.82 23.49
CA GLU A 225 -1.56 -13.61 24.64
C GLU A 225 -2.33 -13.42 25.95
N ALA A 226 -3.48 -12.73 25.90
CA ALA A 226 -4.36 -12.54 27.06
C ALA A 226 -5.28 -13.73 27.36
N GLY A 227 -5.47 -14.64 26.39
CA GLY A 227 -6.45 -15.73 26.46
C GLY A 227 -7.92 -15.31 26.30
N HIS A 228 -8.19 -14.03 26.00
CA HIS A 228 -9.53 -13.50 25.74
C HIS A 228 -9.45 -12.24 24.86
N PRO A 229 -10.54 -11.82 24.18
CA PRO A 229 -10.55 -10.58 23.40
C PRO A 229 -10.21 -9.36 24.26
N VAL A 230 -9.29 -8.52 23.76
CA VAL A 230 -8.84 -7.29 24.41
C VAL A 230 -8.92 -6.11 23.44
N ASP A 231 -9.10 -4.92 24.02
CA ASP A 231 -9.08 -3.65 23.31
C ASP A 231 -7.64 -3.17 23.14
N LEU A 232 -7.19 -2.97 21.89
CA LEU A 232 -5.93 -2.29 21.62
C LEU A 232 -6.02 -0.81 22.01
N PRO A 233 -4.94 -0.21 22.53
CA PRO A 233 -4.94 1.21 22.87
C PRO A 233 -5.00 2.11 21.63
N ARG A 234 -4.44 1.64 20.51
CA ARG A 234 -4.37 2.33 19.22
C ARG A 234 -4.39 1.30 18.10
N VAL A 235 -4.83 1.73 16.92
CA VAL A 235 -4.78 0.95 15.69
C VAL A 235 -4.13 1.78 14.58
N GLY A 236 -3.42 1.09 13.70
CA GLY A 236 -2.88 1.68 12.48
C GLY A 236 -3.97 2.17 11.53
N LEU A 237 -3.60 3.10 10.65
CA LEU A 237 -4.49 3.60 9.60
C LEU A 237 -4.04 3.19 8.19
N PHE A 238 -2.87 2.57 8.06
CA PHE A 238 -2.33 2.20 6.74
C PHE A 238 -3.14 1.06 6.10
N ALA A 239 -3.39 -0.01 6.86
CA ALA A 239 -4.19 -1.15 6.42
C ALA A 239 -5.64 -1.06 6.95
N GLU A 240 -6.40 -0.08 6.44
CA GLU A 240 -7.77 0.25 6.90
C GLU A 240 -8.69 -0.96 7.08
N GLY A 241 -8.63 -1.96 6.19
CA GLY A 241 -9.49 -3.15 6.22
C GLY A 241 -9.23 -4.09 7.39
N VAL A 242 -8.08 -3.95 8.05
CA VAL A 242 -7.66 -4.74 9.23
C VAL A 242 -7.42 -3.89 10.47
N ALA A 243 -7.68 -2.58 10.40
CA ALA A 243 -7.57 -1.64 11.53
C ALA A 243 -8.70 -1.87 12.56
N VAL A 244 -8.64 -3.00 13.27
CA VAL A 244 -9.67 -3.44 14.22
C VAL A 244 -9.10 -3.41 15.63
N LYS A 245 -9.78 -2.67 16.51
CA LYS A 245 -9.34 -2.45 17.89
C LYS A 245 -9.46 -3.71 18.76
N ARG A 246 -10.51 -4.50 18.55
CA ARG A 246 -10.81 -5.70 19.31
C ARG A 246 -11.35 -6.76 18.35
N ILE A 247 -10.77 -7.95 18.40
CA ILE A 247 -11.24 -9.09 17.62
C ILE A 247 -12.67 -9.51 18.03
N GLY A 248 -13.41 -10.14 17.12
CA GLY A 248 -14.74 -10.67 17.42
C GLY A 248 -14.67 -11.79 18.48
N ASP A 249 -15.76 -11.96 19.23
CA ASP A 249 -15.80 -12.95 20.30
C ASP A 249 -15.89 -14.38 19.72
N GLU A 250 -16.75 -14.59 18.71
CA GLU A 250 -16.88 -15.90 18.05
C GLU A 250 -15.71 -16.17 17.11
N THR A 251 -15.22 -15.13 16.43
CA THR A 251 -14.04 -15.30 15.57
C THR A 251 -12.80 -15.63 16.39
N PHE A 252 -12.62 -15.06 17.57
CA PHE A 252 -11.53 -15.41 18.49
C PHE A 252 -11.62 -16.86 18.95
N ARG A 253 -12.81 -17.33 19.37
CA ARG A 253 -13.03 -18.73 19.79
C ARG A 253 -12.56 -19.71 18.71
N LEU A 254 -12.98 -19.50 17.46
CA LEU A 254 -12.60 -20.34 16.33
C LEU A 254 -11.11 -20.21 15.99
N CYS A 255 -10.56 -19.00 16.05
CA CYS A 255 -9.14 -18.77 15.79
C CYS A 255 -8.26 -19.48 16.82
N GLN A 256 -8.63 -19.46 18.11
CA GLN A 256 -7.92 -20.17 19.18
C GLN A 256 -7.95 -21.69 18.98
N GLU A 257 -9.04 -22.23 18.42
CA GLU A 257 -9.21 -23.67 18.21
C GLU A 257 -8.54 -24.18 16.92
N TYR A 258 -8.59 -23.42 15.83
CA TYR A 258 -8.29 -23.92 14.49
C TYR A 258 -7.07 -23.29 13.78
N LEU A 259 -6.54 -22.16 14.24
CA LEU A 259 -5.32 -21.60 13.65
C LEU A 259 -4.08 -22.35 14.15
N ASP A 260 -3.10 -22.51 13.27
CA ASP A 260 -1.83 -23.16 13.62
C ASP A 260 -0.78 -22.16 14.11
N ASP A 261 -0.82 -20.93 13.60
CA ASP A 261 0.18 -19.91 13.90
C ASP A 261 -0.32 -18.49 13.58
N ILE A 262 0.42 -17.49 14.06
CA ILE A 262 0.16 -16.08 13.81
C ILE A 262 1.47 -15.31 13.58
N ILE A 263 1.47 -14.41 12.60
CA ILE A 263 2.60 -13.53 12.32
C ILE A 263 2.16 -12.08 12.11
N THR A 264 2.96 -11.14 12.62
CA THR A 264 2.75 -9.70 12.39
C THR A 264 3.76 -9.15 11.39
N VAL A 265 3.35 -8.13 10.63
CA VAL A 265 4.21 -7.43 9.66
C VAL A 265 4.01 -5.92 9.72
N ASP A 266 5.05 -5.18 9.37
CA ASP A 266 5.06 -3.73 9.32
C ASP A 266 4.56 -3.20 7.97
N SER A 267 4.33 -1.88 7.92
CA SER A 267 3.82 -1.21 6.72
C SER A 267 4.76 -1.33 5.52
N ASP A 268 6.07 -1.40 5.74
CA ASP A 268 7.06 -1.50 4.66
C ASP A 268 7.02 -2.88 4.01
N ALA A 269 6.89 -3.96 4.79
CA ALA A 269 6.67 -5.30 4.25
C ALA A 269 5.35 -5.40 3.46
N ILE A 270 4.29 -4.73 3.93
CA ILE A 270 3.01 -4.64 3.20
C ILE A 270 3.21 -3.93 1.86
N CYS A 271 3.90 -2.78 1.83
CA CYS A 271 4.21 -2.07 0.58
C CYS A 271 4.96 -2.98 -0.41
N ALA A 272 6.01 -3.66 0.06
CA ALA A 272 6.78 -4.59 -0.78
C ALA A 272 5.92 -5.74 -1.32
N ALA A 273 4.96 -6.25 -0.54
CA ALA A 273 4.02 -7.26 -0.99
C ALA A 273 3.02 -6.74 -2.03
N MET A 274 2.56 -5.48 -1.92
CA MET A 274 1.74 -4.84 -2.95
C MET A 274 2.50 -4.75 -4.27
N LYS A 275 3.79 -4.39 -4.21
CA LYS A 275 4.68 -4.37 -5.38
C LYS A 275 4.87 -5.75 -6.00
N ASP A 276 5.12 -6.77 -5.19
CA ASP A 276 5.26 -8.15 -5.70
C ASP A 276 3.99 -8.62 -6.43
N LEU A 277 2.79 -8.33 -5.90
CA LEU A 277 1.52 -8.65 -6.54
C LEU A 277 1.35 -7.94 -7.89
N PHE A 278 1.73 -6.67 -7.96
CA PHE A 278 1.71 -5.91 -9.20
C PHE A 278 2.73 -6.45 -10.21
N GLU A 279 3.95 -6.76 -9.78
CA GLU A 279 5.05 -7.21 -10.63
C GLU A 279 4.84 -8.60 -11.24
N ASP A 280 4.17 -9.50 -10.51
CA ASP A 280 4.02 -10.91 -10.89
C ASP A 280 2.67 -11.18 -11.57
N VAL A 281 1.55 -10.76 -10.97
CA VAL A 281 0.19 -11.11 -11.43
C VAL A 281 -0.63 -9.91 -11.90
N ARG A 282 0.00 -8.73 -12.02
CA ARG A 282 -0.64 -7.46 -12.43
C ARG A 282 -1.90 -7.15 -11.61
N ALA A 283 -1.88 -7.53 -10.33
CA ALA A 283 -2.94 -7.21 -9.39
C ALA A 283 -2.56 -5.98 -8.58
N VAL A 284 -3.47 -5.02 -8.47
CA VAL A 284 -3.32 -3.87 -7.59
C VAL A 284 -4.05 -4.20 -6.30
N ALA A 285 -3.29 -4.53 -5.25
CA ALA A 285 -3.87 -4.77 -3.93
C ALA A 285 -4.08 -3.45 -3.20
N GLU A 286 -5.05 -3.42 -2.28
CA GLU A 286 -5.03 -2.48 -1.17
C GLU A 286 -4.04 -2.99 -0.08
N PRO A 287 -3.61 -2.16 0.90
CA PRO A 287 -2.65 -2.61 1.91
C PRO A 287 -3.09 -3.87 2.67
N SER A 288 -4.34 -3.94 3.11
CA SER A 288 -4.91 -5.15 3.74
C SER A 288 -4.95 -6.35 2.77
N GLY A 289 -5.10 -6.11 1.48
CA GLY A 289 -5.06 -7.13 0.42
C GLY A 289 -3.70 -7.77 0.21
N ALA A 290 -2.61 -7.03 0.47
CA ALA A 290 -1.24 -7.54 0.37
C ALA A 290 -0.70 -8.11 1.70
N LEU A 291 -1.40 -7.87 2.81
CA LEU A 291 -0.97 -8.23 4.16
C LEU A 291 -0.56 -9.70 4.27
N ALA A 292 -1.41 -10.62 3.79
CA ALA A 292 -1.15 -12.05 3.89
C ALA A 292 0.10 -12.49 3.13
N LEU A 293 0.41 -11.84 2.00
CA LEU A 293 1.65 -12.11 1.26
C LEU A 293 2.88 -11.61 2.01
N ALA A 294 2.81 -10.43 2.62
CA ALA A 294 3.88 -9.91 3.47
C ALA A 294 4.19 -10.87 4.62
N GLY A 295 3.15 -11.37 5.30
CA GLY A 295 3.29 -12.39 6.35
C GLY A 295 3.90 -13.69 5.84
N MET A 296 3.44 -14.18 4.69
CA MET A 296 4.02 -15.36 4.04
C MET A 296 5.51 -15.21 3.76
N LYS A 297 5.95 -14.09 3.17
CA LYS A 297 7.37 -13.82 2.90
C LYS A 297 8.21 -13.84 4.19
N LYS A 298 7.72 -13.18 5.25
CA LYS A 298 8.39 -13.16 6.56
C LYS A 298 8.45 -14.56 7.18
N TYR A 299 7.35 -15.33 7.09
CA TYR A 299 7.26 -16.68 7.64
C TYR A 299 8.20 -17.66 6.94
N ILE A 300 8.28 -17.61 5.60
CA ILE A 300 9.22 -18.41 4.79
C ILE A 300 10.65 -18.16 5.25
N ALA A 301 11.05 -16.90 5.41
CA ALA A 301 12.40 -16.52 5.84
C ALA A 301 12.70 -16.99 7.27
N GLN A 302 11.76 -16.81 8.21
CA GLN A 302 11.95 -17.20 9.62
C GLN A 302 12.08 -18.72 9.80
N HIS A 303 11.37 -19.50 9.00
CA HIS A 303 11.32 -20.96 9.13
C HIS A 303 12.15 -21.71 8.08
N ASN A 304 12.84 -21.00 7.18
CA ASN A 304 13.62 -21.56 6.07
C ASN A 304 12.81 -22.55 5.21
N ILE A 305 11.55 -22.23 4.93
CA ILE A 305 10.63 -23.10 4.19
C ILE A 305 11.06 -23.16 2.72
N ARG A 306 11.17 -24.37 2.16
CA ARG A 306 11.50 -24.62 0.75
C ARG A 306 10.74 -25.84 0.23
N GLY A 307 10.44 -25.84 -1.07
CA GLY A 307 9.80 -26.94 -1.79
C GLY A 307 8.30 -27.14 -1.50
N GLU A 308 7.66 -26.22 -0.79
CA GLU A 308 6.25 -26.33 -0.39
C GLU A 308 5.29 -25.55 -1.29
N ARG A 309 3.99 -25.86 -1.20
CA ARG A 309 2.88 -25.17 -1.85
C ARG A 309 2.16 -24.27 -0.85
N LEU A 310 2.29 -22.97 -1.03
CA LEU A 310 1.84 -21.96 -0.09
C LEU A 310 0.84 -21.04 -0.80
N ALA A 311 -0.35 -20.84 -0.20
CA ALA A 311 -1.35 -19.91 -0.73
C ALA A 311 -1.56 -18.72 0.22
N HIS A 312 -1.78 -17.53 -0.33
CA HIS A 312 -2.27 -16.39 0.43
C HIS A 312 -3.51 -15.79 -0.21
N VAL A 313 -4.28 -15.06 0.58
CA VAL A 313 -5.49 -14.37 0.10
C VAL A 313 -5.14 -12.94 -0.29
N LEU A 314 -5.43 -12.55 -1.54
CA LEU A 314 -5.51 -11.15 -1.94
C LEU A 314 -6.90 -10.66 -1.58
N SER A 315 -7.07 -10.11 -0.37
CA SER A 315 -8.40 -9.91 0.23
C SER A 315 -9.18 -8.73 -0.31
N GLY A 316 -8.52 -7.74 -0.91
CA GLY A 316 -9.18 -6.55 -1.44
C GLY A 316 -8.29 -5.67 -2.30
N ALA A 317 -8.91 -4.79 -3.07
CA ALA A 317 -8.25 -3.88 -4.01
C ALA A 317 -8.83 -2.45 -4.00
N ASN A 318 -9.56 -2.06 -2.95
CA ASN A 318 -10.16 -0.73 -2.83
C ASN A 318 -9.14 0.28 -2.30
N VAL A 319 -8.18 0.65 -3.15
CA VAL A 319 -7.12 1.62 -2.85
C VAL A 319 -7.32 2.92 -3.62
N ASN A 320 -7.06 4.06 -2.97
CA ASN A 320 -6.98 5.33 -3.67
C ASN A 320 -5.72 5.33 -4.56
N PHE A 321 -5.86 5.71 -5.83
CA PHE A 321 -4.74 5.79 -6.78
C PHE A 321 -3.58 6.64 -6.25
N HIS A 322 -3.85 7.76 -5.59
CA HIS A 322 -2.80 8.58 -4.98
C HIS A 322 -2.07 7.88 -3.83
N GLY A 323 -2.70 6.91 -3.17
CA GLY A 323 -2.07 6.06 -2.16
C GLY A 323 -0.96 5.18 -2.73
N LEU A 324 -0.99 4.87 -4.04
CA LEU A 324 0.09 4.11 -4.69
C LEU A 324 1.41 4.88 -4.70
N ARG A 325 1.38 6.21 -4.64
CA ARG A 325 2.60 7.02 -4.52
C ARG A 325 3.35 6.70 -3.23
N TYR A 326 2.63 6.68 -2.10
CA TYR A 326 3.21 6.33 -0.80
C TYR A 326 3.81 4.92 -0.82
N VAL A 327 3.09 3.96 -1.42
CA VAL A 327 3.57 2.58 -1.57
C VAL A 327 4.85 2.52 -2.41
N SER A 328 4.90 3.24 -3.54
CA SER A 328 6.08 3.31 -4.40
C SER A 328 7.28 3.90 -3.67
N GLU A 329 7.08 5.05 -3.00
CA GLU A 329 8.13 5.73 -2.24
C GLU A 329 8.67 4.80 -1.12
N ARG A 330 7.79 4.13 -0.36
CA ARG A 330 8.20 3.17 0.68
C ARG A 330 8.92 1.93 0.13
N CYS A 331 8.48 1.39 -1.00
CA CYS A 331 9.14 0.24 -1.63
C CYS A 331 10.57 0.58 -2.07
N GLU A 332 10.78 1.75 -2.69
CA GLU A 332 12.12 2.17 -3.12
C GLU A 332 13.09 2.27 -1.92
N LEU A 333 12.60 2.77 -0.79
CA LEU A 333 13.36 2.88 0.45
C LEU A 333 13.67 1.51 1.08
N GLY A 334 12.69 0.61 1.13
CA GLY A 334 12.84 -0.71 1.75
C GLY A 334 13.67 -1.71 0.92
N GLU A 335 13.70 -1.57 -0.41
CA GLU A 335 14.43 -2.48 -1.30
C GLU A 335 15.92 -2.12 -1.46
N GLN A 336 16.42 -1.07 -0.79
CA GLN A 336 17.79 -0.55 -0.96
C GLN A 336 18.15 -0.35 -2.45
N ARG A 337 17.17 0.05 -3.27
CA ARG A 337 17.33 0.25 -4.73
C ARG A 337 17.80 1.65 -5.10
N GLU A 338 17.94 2.51 -4.11
CA GLU A 338 18.44 3.87 -4.25
C GLU A 338 19.48 4.12 -3.16
N ALA A 339 20.62 4.69 -3.56
CA ALA A 339 21.61 5.26 -2.65
C ALA A 339 21.34 6.75 -2.52
N LEU A 340 21.09 7.22 -1.29
CA LEU A 340 20.96 8.65 -0.99
C LEU A 340 22.26 9.13 -0.36
N LEU A 341 22.89 10.13 -0.97
CA LEU A 341 24.22 10.59 -0.60
C LEU A 341 24.21 12.10 -0.39
N ALA A 342 24.86 12.55 0.68
CA ALA A 342 25.32 13.94 0.77
C ALA A 342 26.79 14.00 0.35
N VAL A 343 27.05 14.65 -0.78
CA VAL A 343 28.39 14.77 -1.36
C VAL A 343 28.84 16.21 -1.28
N THR A 344 29.98 16.45 -0.65
CA THR A 344 30.62 17.76 -0.64
C THR A 344 31.62 17.86 -1.78
N ILE A 345 31.41 18.81 -2.68
CA ILE A 345 32.27 19.11 -3.83
C ILE A 345 32.89 20.52 -3.68
N PRO A 346 34.05 20.80 -4.28
CA PRO A 346 34.60 22.15 -4.33
C PRO A 346 33.67 23.09 -5.12
N GLU A 347 33.39 24.27 -4.57
CA GLU A 347 32.54 25.30 -5.19
C GLU A 347 33.32 26.05 -6.29
N GLU A 348 33.59 25.37 -7.41
CA GLU A 348 34.28 25.89 -8.58
C GLU A 348 33.57 25.54 -9.88
N LYS A 349 33.81 26.33 -10.93
CA LYS A 349 33.23 26.11 -12.26
C LYS A 349 33.62 24.72 -12.79
N GLY A 350 32.62 23.91 -13.12
CA GLY A 350 32.80 22.57 -13.68
C GLY A 350 32.87 21.43 -12.67
N SER A 351 32.81 21.67 -11.36
CA SER A 351 32.80 20.59 -10.36
C SER A 351 31.62 19.62 -10.52
N PHE A 352 30.43 20.13 -10.85
CA PHE A 352 29.23 19.33 -11.09
C PHE A 352 29.42 18.34 -12.25
N LEU A 353 30.07 18.81 -13.33
CA LEU A 353 30.36 17.98 -14.49
C LEU A 353 31.37 16.88 -14.14
N LYS A 354 32.48 17.23 -13.46
CA LYS A 354 33.49 16.26 -12.99
C LYS A 354 32.86 15.19 -12.09
N PHE A 355 31.99 15.61 -11.17
CA PHE A 355 31.26 14.72 -10.27
C PHE A 355 30.34 13.76 -11.03
N CYS A 356 29.50 14.28 -11.94
CA CYS A 356 28.61 13.46 -12.76
C CYS A 356 29.37 12.50 -13.70
N GLN A 357 30.55 12.87 -14.19
CA GLN A 357 31.42 11.97 -14.95
C GLN A 357 31.92 10.80 -14.09
N LEU A 358 32.27 11.06 -12.83
CA LEU A 358 32.72 10.03 -11.90
C LEU A 358 31.61 9.02 -11.58
N LEU A 359 30.34 9.45 -11.53
CA LEU A 359 29.19 8.56 -11.37
C LEU A 359 28.99 7.58 -12.55
N GLY A 360 29.70 7.76 -13.67
CA GLY A 360 29.94 6.67 -14.62
C GLY A 360 28.69 6.09 -15.29
N GLY A 361 27.82 6.93 -15.86
CA GLY A 361 26.64 6.49 -16.60
C GLY A 361 25.53 5.85 -15.74
N ARG A 362 25.73 5.77 -14.42
CA ARG A 362 24.71 5.33 -13.47
C ARG A 362 23.49 6.24 -13.52
N MET A 363 22.33 5.66 -13.24
CA MET A 363 21.07 6.38 -13.30
C MET A 363 20.91 7.23 -12.03
N VAL A 364 21.09 8.53 -12.20
CA VAL A 364 20.82 9.53 -11.15
C VAL A 364 19.31 9.70 -11.04
N THR A 365 18.77 9.49 -9.85
CA THR A 365 17.34 9.66 -9.55
C THR A 365 17.04 11.05 -9.00
N GLU A 366 17.97 11.61 -8.22
CA GLU A 366 17.87 12.95 -7.66
C GLU A 366 19.23 13.66 -7.71
N PHE A 367 19.20 14.96 -8.01
CA PHE A 367 20.38 15.81 -7.94
C PHE A 367 19.94 17.21 -7.53
N ASN A 368 20.08 17.52 -6.25
CA ASN A 368 19.58 18.74 -5.65
C ASN A 368 20.70 19.53 -4.96
N TYR A 369 20.78 20.82 -5.27
CA TYR A 369 21.82 21.74 -4.81
C TYR A 369 21.27 23.17 -4.71
N ARG A 370 21.75 23.91 -3.69
CA ARG A 370 21.58 25.35 -3.55
C ARG A 370 22.87 25.97 -3.03
N PHE A 371 23.24 27.12 -3.59
CA PHE A 371 24.39 27.89 -3.13
C PHE A 371 24.26 28.24 -1.64
N ALA A 372 25.27 27.88 -0.85
CA ALA A 372 25.29 28.10 0.60
C ALA A 372 26.66 28.59 1.11
N ASP A 373 27.75 27.98 0.67
CA ASP A 373 29.12 28.32 1.08
C ASP A 373 30.00 28.59 -0.15
N ALA A 374 30.96 29.51 -0.02
CA ALA A 374 31.79 29.94 -1.14
C ALA A 374 32.99 29.03 -1.43
N LYS A 375 33.25 28.00 -0.60
CA LYS A 375 34.34 27.04 -0.78
C LYS A 375 33.83 25.64 -1.10
N ASN A 376 32.76 25.22 -0.44
CA ASN A 376 32.25 23.84 -0.54
C ASN A 376 30.76 23.82 -0.86
N ALA A 377 30.40 23.21 -1.98
CA ALA A 377 29.03 22.88 -2.35
C ALA A 377 28.64 21.54 -1.73
N CYS A 378 27.52 21.48 -1.00
CA CYS A 378 26.93 20.21 -0.57
C CYS A 378 25.76 19.85 -1.49
N ILE A 379 25.85 18.69 -2.14
CA ILE A 379 24.84 18.18 -3.07
C ILE A 379 24.14 16.99 -2.45
N PHE A 380 22.81 16.98 -2.54
CA PHE A 380 22.01 15.81 -2.25
C PHE A 380 21.78 15.01 -3.53
N VAL A 381 22.28 13.77 -3.56
CA VAL A 381 22.31 12.93 -4.75
C VAL A 381 21.63 11.60 -4.47
N GLY A 382 20.67 11.24 -5.31
CA GLY A 382 20.07 9.91 -5.39
C GLY A 382 20.64 9.15 -6.58
N VAL A 383 21.13 7.93 -6.37
CA VAL A 383 21.61 7.05 -7.44
C VAL A 383 20.89 5.71 -7.36
N ARG A 384 20.28 5.27 -8.45
CA ARG A 384 19.65 3.95 -8.53
C ARG A 384 20.72 2.86 -8.51
N VAL A 385 20.54 1.88 -7.64
CA VAL A 385 21.41 0.70 -7.51
C VAL A 385 20.64 -0.58 -7.86
N SER A 386 21.30 -1.47 -8.58
CA SER A 386 20.78 -2.76 -9.03
C SER A 386 21.31 -3.92 -8.20
N GLN A 387 22.53 -3.81 -7.66
CA GLN A 387 23.16 -4.84 -6.81
C GLN A 387 23.07 -4.51 -5.31
N GLY A 388 22.20 -3.57 -4.94
CA GLY A 388 21.92 -3.19 -3.56
C GLY A 388 23.16 -2.65 -2.83
N LEU A 389 23.43 -3.19 -1.64
CA LEU A 389 24.47 -2.69 -0.73
C LEU A 389 25.89 -2.75 -1.31
N GLU A 390 26.21 -3.76 -2.12
CA GLU A 390 27.57 -3.91 -2.66
C GLU A 390 27.88 -2.82 -3.70
N GLU A 391 26.96 -2.58 -4.65
CA GLU A 391 27.09 -1.46 -5.60
C GLU A 391 27.05 -0.10 -4.89
N ARG A 392 26.27 0.03 -3.81
CA ARG A 392 26.26 1.23 -2.96
C ARG A 392 27.65 1.52 -2.37
N LYS A 393 28.32 0.51 -1.82
CA LYS A 393 29.69 0.63 -1.29
C LYS A 393 30.70 0.98 -2.39
N GLU A 394 30.55 0.39 -3.57
CA GLU A 394 31.40 0.70 -4.72
C GLU A 394 31.29 2.18 -5.11
N ILE A 395 30.06 2.71 -5.20
CA ILE A 395 29.81 4.13 -5.51
C ILE A 395 30.47 5.02 -4.46
N ILE A 396 30.26 4.75 -3.18
CA ILE A 396 30.84 5.55 -2.09
C ILE A 396 32.37 5.54 -2.17
N THR A 397 32.97 4.36 -2.36
CA THR A 397 34.43 4.20 -2.46
C THR A 397 34.98 4.99 -3.65
N GLN A 398 34.34 4.85 -4.82
CA GLN A 398 34.74 5.57 -6.03
C GLN A 398 34.68 7.09 -5.86
N LEU A 399 33.65 7.61 -5.18
CA LEU A 399 33.53 9.04 -4.90
C LEU A 399 34.59 9.53 -3.90
N CYS A 400 34.86 8.75 -2.85
CA CYS A 400 35.92 9.07 -1.88
C CYS A 400 37.31 9.07 -2.53
N ASP A 401 37.61 8.10 -3.39
CA ASP A 401 38.86 8.04 -4.15
C ASP A 401 39.00 9.21 -5.15
N GLY A 402 37.88 9.76 -5.61
CA GLY A 402 37.80 11.00 -6.38
C GLY A 402 38.09 12.27 -5.57
N GLY A 403 38.33 12.17 -4.26
CA GLY A 403 38.63 13.29 -3.37
C GLY A 403 37.38 13.99 -2.80
N TYR A 404 36.20 13.39 -2.92
CA TYR A 404 34.96 13.94 -2.39
C TYR A 404 34.66 13.43 -0.98
N SER A 405 34.11 14.30 -0.13
CA SER A 405 33.57 13.87 1.17
C SER A 405 32.13 13.41 0.99
N VAL A 406 31.85 12.14 1.31
CA VAL A 406 30.54 11.51 1.11
C VAL A 406 29.98 11.02 2.43
N VAL A 407 28.71 11.32 2.68
CA VAL A 407 27.92 10.74 3.77
C VAL A 407 26.79 9.90 3.17
N ASP A 408 26.73 8.63 3.54
CA ASP A 408 25.66 7.71 3.15
C ASP A 408 24.41 7.99 4.01
N LEU A 409 23.35 8.47 3.37
CA LEU A 409 22.05 8.78 3.97
C LEU A 409 21.01 7.72 3.59
N SER A 410 21.41 6.62 2.96
CA SER A 410 20.51 5.58 2.44
C SER A 410 19.76 4.81 3.52
N ASP A 411 20.17 4.92 4.78
CA ASP A 411 19.50 4.34 5.95
C ASP A 411 18.96 5.42 6.91
N ASP A 412 19.01 6.71 6.52
CA ASP A 412 18.55 7.84 7.35
C ASP A 412 17.09 8.21 7.04
N GLU A 413 16.18 7.99 8.00
CA GLU A 413 14.75 8.27 7.82
C GLU A 413 14.43 9.75 7.61
N MET A 414 15.21 10.65 8.23
CA MET A 414 15.01 12.09 8.06
C MET A 414 15.33 12.50 6.62
N ALA A 415 16.42 11.96 6.05
CA ALA A 415 16.82 12.19 4.68
C ALA A 415 15.76 11.70 3.69
N LYS A 416 15.29 10.47 3.90
CA LYS A 416 14.31 9.78 3.03
C LYS A 416 12.93 10.42 3.05
N LEU A 417 12.42 10.79 4.22
CA LEU A 417 11.03 11.24 4.37
C LEU A 417 10.90 12.76 4.28
N HIS A 418 11.94 13.50 4.64
CA HIS A 418 11.89 14.96 4.75
C HIS A 418 12.92 15.66 3.88
N VAL A 419 14.22 15.45 4.11
CA VAL A 419 15.27 16.29 3.49
C VAL A 419 15.25 16.23 1.98
N ARG A 420 14.99 15.06 1.37
CA ARG A 420 14.89 14.93 -0.10
C ARG A 420 13.84 15.85 -0.75
N TYR A 421 12.84 16.29 0.01
CA TYR A 421 11.81 17.25 -0.42
C TYR A 421 12.08 18.69 0.03
N MET A 422 13.17 18.93 0.76
CA MET A 422 13.52 20.21 1.37
C MET A 422 14.84 20.79 0.87
N VAL A 423 15.69 20.00 0.21
CA VAL A 423 16.96 20.50 -0.35
C VAL A 423 16.68 21.59 -1.39
N GLY A 424 17.27 22.76 -1.17
CA GLY A 424 16.93 23.99 -1.89
C GLY A 424 17.03 25.18 -0.94
N GLY A 425 15.93 25.90 -0.76
CA GLY A 425 15.86 27.06 0.13
C GLY A 425 16.56 28.30 -0.42
N ARG A 426 16.85 29.25 0.47
CA ARG A 426 17.45 30.54 0.13
C ARG A 426 18.98 30.52 0.22
N PRO A 427 19.68 31.29 -0.62
CA PRO A 427 21.13 31.38 -0.55
C PRO A 427 21.56 32.16 0.69
N SER A 428 22.81 32.00 1.10
CA SER A 428 23.38 32.68 2.27
C SER A 428 23.64 34.18 2.06
N LYS A 429 23.66 34.63 0.80
CA LYS A 429 23.88 36.02 0.39
C LYS A 429 22.98 36.36 -0.81
N PRO A 430 22.65 37.64 -1.02
CA PRO A 430 21.92 38.08 -2.20
C PRO A 430 22.63 37.68 -3.50
N LEU A 431 21.91 36.98 -4.39
CA LEU A 431 22.42 36.58 -5.70
C LEU A 431 21.68 37.31 -6.84
N GLN A 432 22.43 37.74 -7.84
CA GLN A 432 21.87 38.14 -9.13
C GLN A 432 21.77 36.90 -10.02
N GLU A 433 20.65 36.21 -9.91
CA GLU A 433 20.44 34.93 -10.58
C GLU A 433 19.18 34.94 -11.46
N ARG A 434 19.25 34.23 -12.59
CA ARG A 434 18.12 33.97 -13.46
C ARG A 434 17.76 32.48 -13.39
N LEU A 435 16.47 32.20 -13.26
CA LEU A 435 15.95 30.84 -13.11
C LEU A 435 15.43 30.34 -14.46
N TYR A 436 15.81 29.12 -14.81
CA TYR A 436 15.34 28.45 -16.01
C TYR A 436 14.83 27.06 -15.69
N SER A 437 13.71 26.69 -16.31
CA SER A 437 13.26 25.30 -16.38
C SER A 437 13.70 24.69 -17.72
N PHE A 438 14.14 23.45 -17.66
CA PHE A 438 14.57 22.66 -18.81
C PHE A 438 13.81 21.35 -18.85
N GLU A 439 13.29 20.99 -20.02
CA GLU A 439 12.71 19.69 -20.27
C GLU A 439 13.54 18.94 -21.32
N PHE A 440 13.94 17.71 -21.00
CA PHE A 440 14.62 16.84 -21.94
C PHE A 440 14.17 15.39 -21.81
N PRO A 441 14.22 14.60 -22.90
CA PRO A 441 13.90 13.17 -22.86
C PRO A 441 14.82 12.45 -21.88
N GLU A 442 14.23 11.71 -20.94
CA GLU A 442 14.98 10.98 -19.93
C GLU A 442 15.70 9.79 -20.58
N SER A 443 17.02 9.67 -20.37
CA SER A 443 17.84 8.56 -20.85
C SER A 443 19.07 8.37 -19.96
N PRO A 444 19.67 7.17 -19.90
CA PRO A 444 20.90 6.98 -19.13
C PRO A 444 21.98 8.00 -19.54
N GLY A 445 22.42 8.81 -18.58
CA GLY A 445 23.37 9.90 -18.83
C GLY A 445 22.79 11.20 -19.39
N ALA A 446 21.46 11.36 -19.43
CA ALA A 446 20.81 12.59 -19.89
C ALA A 446 21.27 13.82 -19.08
N LEU A 447 21.32 13.71 -17.75
CA LEU A 447 21.86 14.75 -16.88
C LEU A 447 23.32 15.10 -17.22
N LEU A 448 24.15 14.09 -17.49
CA LEU A 448 25.54 14.29 -17.87
C LEU A 448 25.65 15.02 -19.23
N LYS A 449 24.83 14.64 -20.20
CA LYS A 449 24.73 15.31 -21.50
C LYS A 449 24.27 16.76 -21.35
N PHE A 450 23.27 17.01 -20.50
CA PHE A 450 22.81 18.36 -20.17
C PHE A 450 23.95 19.21 -19.62
N LEU A 451 24.65 18.73 -18.58
CA LEU A 451 25.78 19.45 -17.97
C LEU A 451 26.95 19.64 -18.96
N HIS A 452 27.23 18.66 -19.81
CA HIS A 452 28.26 18.78 -20.85
C HIS A 452 27.95 19.88 -21.86
N THR A 453 26.67 20.01 -22.24
CA THR A 453 26.22 20.92 -23.28
C THR A 453 26.08 22.35 -22.73
N LEU A 454 25.64 22.48 -21.47
CA LEU A 454 25.65 23.72 -20.69
C LEU A 454 27.09 24.24 -20.50
N GLY A 455 28.07 23.33 -20.38
CA GLY A 455 29.49 23.64 -20.27
C GLY A 455 29.89 24.16 -18.88
N THR A 456 31.07 24.74 -18.78
CA THR A 456 31.65 25.24 -17.51
C THR A 456 31.78 26.76 -17.46
N HIS A 457 31.00 27.47 -18.29
CA HIS A 457 31.11 28.92 -18.45
C HIS A 457 30.38 29.69 -17.35
N TRP A 458 29.25 29.15 -16.88
CA TRP A 458 28.33 29.80 -15.94
C TRP A 458 28.37 29.18 -14.55
N ASN A 459 28.14 30.02 -13.54
CA ASN A 459 28.04 29.56 -12.17
C ASN A 459 26.59 29.15 -11.88
N ILE A 460 26.40 27.90 -11.46
CA ILE A 460 25.08 27.37 -11.12
C ILE A 460 24.84 27.66 -9.64
N SER A 461 23.82 28.45 -9.31
CA SER A 461 23.45 28.81 -7.93
C SER A 461 22.30 27.98 -7.37
N LEU A 462 21.54 27.30 -8.23
CA LEU A 462 20.49 26.36 -7.87
C LEU A 462 20.49 25.24 -8.91
N PHE A 463 20.37 24.00 -8.45
CA PHE A 463 20.11 22.87 -9.33
C PHE A 463 19.12 21.92 -8.67
N HIS A 464 18.00 21.65 -9.32
CA HIS A 464 17.02 20.69 -8.83
C HIS A 464 16.62 19.77 -9.98
N TYR A 465 16.93 18.49 -9.81
CA TYR A 465 16.63 17.43 -10.76
C TYR A 465 16.05 16.23 -10.03
N ARG A 466 14.93 15.73 -10.55
CA ARG A 466 14.32 14.50 -10.07
C ARG A 466 13.74 13.73 -11.24
N SER A 467 14.18 12.49 -11.39
CA SER A 467 13.64 11.57 -12.38
C SER A 467 12.42 10.86 -11.80
N HIS A 468 11.22 11.24 -12.25
CA HIS A 468 9.95 10.69 -11.75
C HIS A 468 9.48 9.44 -12.51
N GLY A 469 10.36 8.78 -13.27
CA GLY A 469 9.95 7.69 -14.17
C GLY A 469 8.99 8.15 -15.27
N THR A 470 8.96 9.45 -15.56
CA THR A 470 8.25 10.10 -16.66
C THR A 470 9.15 10.17 -17.90
N ASP A 471 8.56 10.29 -19.08
CA ASP A 471 9.29 10.36 -20.36
C ASP A 471 10.20 11.60 -20.48
N TYR A 472 10.00 12.60 -19.61
CA TYR A 472 10.78 13.84 -19.56
C TYR A 472 11.42 14.03 -18.18
N GLY A 473 12.72 14.29 -18.18
CA GLY A 473 13.44 14.83 -17.04
C GLY A 473 13.21 16.34 -16.97
N ARG A 474 12.80 16.83 -15.80
CA ARG A 474 12.67 18.26 -15.53
C ARG A 474 13.82 18.72 -14.67
N VAL A 475 14.60 19.66 -15.19
CA VAL A 475 15.63 20.36 -14.43
C VAL A 475 15.17 21.77 -14.19
N LEU A 476 15.28 22.21 -12.94
CA LEU A 476 15.19 23.61 -12.59
C LEU A 476 16.59 24.07 -12.17
N ALA A 477 17.17 25.03 -12.89
CA ALA A 477 18.50 25.54 -12.59
C ALA A 477 18.51 27.06 -12.57
N ALA A 478 19.23 27.63 -11.60
CA ALA A 478 19.51 29.06 -11.55
C ALA A 478 20.98 29.31 -11.84
N PHE A 479 21.24 30.39 -12.57
CA PHE A 479 22.57 30.80 -12.97
C PHE A 479 22.85 32.21 -12.48
N GLU A 480 24.02 32.43 -11.89
CA GLU A 480 24.53 33.78 -11.67
C GLU A 480 24.99 34.35 -13.02
N LEU A 481 24.28 35.35 -13.51
CA LEU A 481 24.54 36.00 -14.79
C LEU A 481 24.76 37.49 -14.57
N GLY A 482 25.66 38.09 -15.35
CA GLY A 482 25.82 39.55 -15.39
C GLY A 482 24.63 40.25 -16.06
N ASP A 483 24.60 41.59 -15.99
CA ASP A 483 23.49 42.42 -16.53
C ASP A 483 23.22 42.22 -18.04
N HIS A 484 24.20 41.73 -18.82
CA HIS A 484 24.06 41.38 -20.24
C HIS A 484 25.04 40.27 -20.65
N GLU A 485 24.53 39.07 -20.93
CA GLU A 485 25.31 37.94 -21.47
C GLU A 485 24.62 37.33 -22.71
N PRO A 486 24.82 37.92 -23.91
CA PRO A 486 24.17 37.48 -25.15
C PRO A 486 24.57 36.04 -25.58
N ASP A 487 25.73 35.57 -25.12
CA ASP A 487 26.20 34.20 -25.37
C ASP A 487 25.39 33.15 -24.59
N PHE A 488 24.73 33.54 -23.48
CA PHE A 488 23.93 32.64 -22.65
C PHE A 488 22.69 32.14 -23.40
N GLU A 489 21.89 33.06 -23.95
CA GLU A 489 20.66 32.72 -24.70
C GLU A 489 20.98 31.93 -25.98
N THR A 490 22.09 32.28 -26.67
CA THR A 490 22.56 31.54 -27.85
C THR A 490 22.91 30.09 -27.51
N ARG A 491 23.64 29.87 -26.41
CA ARG A 491 23.98 28.52 -25.90
C ARG A 491 22.76 27.75 -25.42
N LEU A 492 21.78 28.42 -24.82
CA LEU A 492 20.52 27.79 -24.45
C LEU A 492 19.77 27.28 -25.68
N HIS A 493 19.78 28.03 -26.78
CA HIS A 493 19.21 27.55 -28.04
C HIS A 493 20.01 26.39 -28.65
N GLU A 494 21.34 26.37 -28.51
CA GLU A 494 22.20 25.25 -28.95
C GLU A 494 21.97 23.95 -28.17
N LEU A 495 21.45 24.02 -26.93
CA LEU A 495 21.07 22.82 -26.15
C LEU A 495 20.02 21.97 -26.88
N GLY A 496 19.18 22.60 -27.71
CA GLY A 496 18.08 21.93 -28.40
C GLY A 496 17.01 21.35 -27.45
N TYR A 497 17.02 21.78 -26.18
CA TYR A 497 16.04 21.42 -25.16
C TYR A 497 15.01 22.54 -25.02
N GLU A 498 13.78 22.20 -24.63
CA GLU A 498 12.79 23.22 -24.28
C GLU A 498 13.24 23.92 -22.99
N CYS A 499 13.41 25.23 -23.06
CA CYS A 499 13.80 26.07 -21.93
C CYS A 499 12.79 27.20 -21.72
N HIS A 500 12.41 27.44 -20.47
CA HIS A 500 11.56 28.58 -20.10
C HIS A 500 12.24 29.43 -19.02
N ASP A 501 12.22 30.75 -19.21
CA ASP A 501 12.67 31.70 -18.20
C ASP A 501 11.60 31.82 -17.10
N GLU A 502 11.96 31.36 -15.90
CA GLU A 502 11.13 31.34 -14.70
C GLU A 502 11.63 32.35 -13.66
N SER A 503 12.51 33.30 -14.03
CA SER A 503 13.16 34.25 -13.11
C SER A 503 12.16 35.14 -12.36
N ASN A 504 11.00 35.40 -12.96
CA ASN A 504 9.92 36.18 -12.35
C ASN A 504 8.85 35.33 -11.66
N ASN A 505 9.05 34.02 -11.56
CA ASN A 505 8.09 33.11 -10.95
C ASN A 505 7.86 33.46 -9.46
N PRO A 506 6.61 33.63 -9.01
CA PRO A 506 6.32 33.94 -7.61
C PRO A 506 6.89 32.90 -6.63
N ALA A 507 6.83 31.61 -6.96
CA ALA A 507 7.35 30.55 -6.09
C ALA A 507 8.86 30.68 -5.87
N PHE A 508 9.60 31.02 -6.92
CA PHE A 508 11.03 31.31 -6.83
C PHE A 508 11.28 32.49 -5.90
N ARG A 509 10.61 33.63 -6.10
CA ARG A 509 10.80 34.85 -5.28
C ARG A 509 10.50 34.66 -3.80
N PHE A 510 9.46 33.88 -3.46
CA PHE A 510 9.06 33.70 -2.07
C PHE A 510 9.90 32.68 -1.31
N PHE A 511 10.36 31.60 -1.95
CA PHE A 511 10.95 30.47 -1.24
C PHE A 511 12.42 30.18 -1.59
N LEU A 512 12.89 30.63 -2.75
CA LEU A 512 14.21 30.26 -3.26
C LEU A 512 15.11 31.48 -3.42
N ALA A 513 14.63 32.59 -3.99
CA ALA A 513 15.38 33.82 -4.13
C ALA A 513 15.67 34.46 -2.75
N GLY A 514 16.83 35.07 -2.61
CA GLY A 514 17.27 35.72 -1.37
C GLY A 514 18.55 36.48 -1.59
#